data_AF-A0A6L9KZB7-F1
#
_entry.id   AF-A0A6L9KZB7-F1
#
_cell.length_a   1.000
_cell.length_b   1.000
_cell.length_c   1.000
_cell.angle_alpha   90.00
_cell.angle_beta   90.00
_cell.angle_gamma   90.00
#
_symmetry.space_group_name_H-M   'P 1'
#
loop_
_entity.id
_entity.type
_entity.pdbx_description
1 polymer ?
#
loop_
_entity_poly.entity_id
_entity_poly.type
_entity_poly.pdbx_seq_one_letter_code
_entity_poly.pdbx_strand_id
1 'polypeptide(L)'
;MKSRWNTLKAAALALSLTMGSVAALSDDTAAPPPAPAPAAAAPAAPDAGAAPAAPAAAAPAAAAAAPPAHTAPFLVGFDKIDSGATAWMLTSTALVLFMTIPGLALFYGGMVRKKNVLATLMQSFAICALVTVLWVVAGYSLAFMPGSQWLGGMSRFLLDGMLYQNEAKKVMVHHAATSIPESVYMMFQMTFAIITPALIAGAFAERMKFSAMMIFIGLWSLLVYSPIAHWVWEPGGWLAGKGVLDFAGGTV
;
A
#
# COMPACT_ATOMS: atom_id res chain seq x y z
N MET A 1 -42.92 -24.37 0.03
CA MET A 1 -42.75 -23.39 -1.08
C MET A 1 -42.86 -21.91 -0.66
N LYS A 2 -43.61 -21.53 0.40
CA LYS A 2 -43.73 -20.12 0.84
C LYS A 2 -42.46 -19.47 1.43
N SER A 3 -41.54 -20.24 2.01
CA SER A 3 -40.34 -19.71 2.66
C SER A 3 -39.27 -19.18 1.67
N ARG A 4 -39.11 -19.81 0.50
CA ARG A 4 -38.17 -19.35 -0.55
C ARG A 4 -38.63 -18.05 -1.24
N TRP A 5 -39.91 -17.72 -1.15
CA TRP A 5 -40.49 -16.52 -1.75
C TRP A 5 -40.26 -15.27 -0.88
N ASN A 6 -40.19 -15.42 0.44
CA ASN A 6 -39.91 -14.31 1.35
C ASN A 6 -38.44 -13.90 1.36
N THR A 7 -37.50 -14.84 1.16
CA THR A 7 -36.07 -14.53 1.01
C THR A 7 -35.75 -13.82 -0.31
N LEU A 8 -36.47 -14.13 -1.39
CA LEU A 8 -36.34 -13.40 -2.67
C LEU A 8 -36.89 -11.97 -2.59
N LYS A 9 -37.99 -11.74 -1.85
CA LYS A 9 -38.50 -10.37 -1.61
C LYS A 9 -37.58 -9.54 -0.73
N ALA A 10 -36.94 -10.14 0.28
CA ALA A 10 -35.97 -9.46 1.13
C ALA A 10 -34.69 -9.09 0.35
N ALA A 11 -34.23 -9.96 -0.55
CA ALA A 11 -33.09 -9.68 -1.43
C ALA A 11 -33.40 -8.57 -2.46
N ALA A 12 -34.62 -8.54 -3.01
CA ALA A 12 -35.04 -7.48 -3.93
C ALA A 12 -35.18 -6.10 -3.23
N LEU A 13 -35.66 -6.09 -1.98
CA LEU A 13 -35.80 -4.85 -1.21
C LEU A 13 -34.44 -4.29 -0.74
N ALA A 14 -33.48 -5.16 -0.44
CA ALA A 14 -32.10 -4.75 -0.12
C ALA A 14 -31.35 -4.24 -1.36
N LEU A 15 -31.63 -4.78 -2.54
CA LEU A 15 -31.00 -4.35 -3.79
C LEU A 15 -31.59 -3.02 -4.32
N SER A 16 -32.86 -2.71 -4.00
CA SER A 16 -33.46 -1.40 -4.32
C SER A 16 -32.96 -0.26 -3.41
N LEU A 17 -32.42 -0.57 -2.22
CA LEU A 17 -31.92 0.47 -1.32
C LEU A 17 -30.49 0.91 -1.63
N THR A 18 -29.70 0.11 -2.33
CA THR A 18 -28.31 0.45 -2.70
C THR A 18 -28.19 1.18 -4.04
N MET A 19 -29.21 1.12 -4.91
CA MET A 19 -29.26 1.91 -6.15
C MET A 19 -29.86 3.31 -5.99
N GLY A 20 -30.53 3.62 -4.88
CA GLY A 20 -31.14 4.93 -4.62
C GLY A 20 -30.14 6.02 -4.22
N SER A 21 -28.93 5.67 -3.79
CA SER A 21 -27.95 6.64 -3.26
C SER A 21 -26.98 7.19 -4.31
N VAL A 22 -27.02 6.71 -5.56
CA VAL A 22 -26.10 7.16 -6.63
C VAL A 22 -26.75 8.20 -7.56
N ALA A 23 -28.07 8.43 -7.45
CA ALA A 23 -28.81 9.33 -8.34
C ALA A 23 -29.06 10.76 -7.78
N ALA A 24 -28.56 11.10 -6.59
CA ALA A 24 -28.91 12.36 -5.90
C ALA A 24 -27.80 13.45 -5.92
N LEU A 25 -26.74 13.31 -6.72
CA LEU A 25 -25.65 14.29 -6.81
C LEU A 25 -25.31 14.62 -8.27
N SER A 26 -26.29 15.13 -9.01
CA SER A 26 -26.04 15.87 -10.25
C SER A 26 -27.19 16.84 -10.49
N ASP A 27 -27.03 18.05 -9.96
CA ASP A 27 -27.50 19.33 -10.52
C ASP A 27 -27.64 20.32 -9.36
N ASP A 28 -26.61 21.14 -9.14
CA ASP A 28 -26.91 22.55 -8.95
C ASP A 28 -25.77 23.44 -9.48
N THR A 29 -26.20 24.48 -10.17
CA THR A 29 -25.42 25.29 -11.09
C THR A 29 -24.92 26.55 -10.39
N ALA A 30 -23.64 26.87 -10.63
CA ALA A 30 -22.89 28.12 -10.38
C ALA A 30 -23.53 29.32 -9.64
N ALA A 31 -22.80 29.83 -8.63
CA ALA A 31 -22.71 31.26 -8.33
C ALA A 31 -21.31 31.63 -7.74
N PRO A 32 -20.69 32.78 -8.12
CA PRO A 32 -19.30 33.12 -7.81
C PRO A 32 -19.11 33.74 -6.42
N PRO A 33 -17.93 33.60 -5.77
CA PRO A 33 -17.68 34.19 -4.45
C PRO A 33 -17.29 35.69 -4.52
N PRO A 34 -17.69 36.51 -3.53
CA PRO A 34 -17.30 37.92 -3.44
C PRO A 34 -15.90 38.10 -2.78
N ALA A 35 -15.23 39.21 -3.14
CA ALA A 35 -13.89 39.60 -2.68
C ALA A 35 -13.85 40.11 -1.21
N PRO A 36 -12.69 40.08 -0.52
CA PRO A 36 -12.59 40.39 0.91
C PRO A 36 -12.05 41.80 1.22
N ALA A 37 -12.49 42.39 2.34
CA ALA A 37 -11.81 43.47 3.10
C ALA A 37 -12.57 43.74 4.45
N PRO A 38 -12.00 44.44 5.45
CA PRO A 38 -10.68 44.33 6.08
C PRO A 38 -10.78 44.19 7.63
N ALA A 39 -9.63 44.07 8.31
CA ALA A 39 -9.43 43.73 9.73
C ALA A 39 -9.71 44.84 10.78
N ALA A 40 -9.94 44.43 12.04
CA ALA A 40 -9.75 45.20 13.30
C ALA A 40 -9.58 44.22 14.49
N ALA A 41 -8.38 44.02 15.08
CA ALA A 41 -7.76 44.68 16.28
C ALA A 41 -8.56 44.48 17.59
N ALA A 42 -8.07 44.06 18.77
CA ALA A 42 -6.77 43.78 19.45
C ALA A 42 -7.10 43.05 20.83
N PRO A 43 -6.25 42.79 21.86
CA PRO A 43 -4.81 43.09 22.09
C PRO A 43 -3.91 41.98 22.76
N ALA A 44 -2.61 42.34 22.84
CA ALA A 44 -1.35 41.81 23.44
C ALA A 44 -1.39 41.24 24.89
N ALA A 45 -0.41 40.53 25.50
CA ALA A 45 0.90 39.83 25.25
C ALA A 45 1.28 39.18 26.66
N PRO A 46 2.32 38.32 26.91
CA PRO A 46 3.72 38.48 26.52
C PRO A 46 4.58 37.23 26.17
N ASP A 47 5.53 37.46 25.28
CA ASP A 47 6.94 37.03 25.18
C ASP A 47 7.42 35.71 25.80
N ALA A 48 7.87 34.79 24.92
CA ALA A 48 9.07 33.97 25.15
C ALA A 48 9.66 33.46 23.82
N GLY A 49 10.87 33.92 23.49
CA GLY A 49 11.88 33.15 22.74
C GLY A 49 11.77 33.10 21.22
N ALA A 50 12.61 33.89 20.55
CA ALA A 50 12.84 33.84 19.11
C ALA A 50 13.33 32.46 18.64
N ALA A 51 12.58 31.83 17.73
CA ALA A 51 13.07 30.77 16.86
C ALA A 51 13.33 31.37 15.46
N PRO A 52 14.48 31.09 14.81
CA PRO A 52 14.83 31.70 13.54
C PRO A 52 13.88 31.27 12.42
N ALA A 53 13.48 32.26 11.62
CA ALA A 53 12.57 32.13 10.49
C ALA A 53 13.11 31.14 9.43
N ALA A 54 12.29 30.14 9.09
CA ALA A 54 12.49 29.32 7.90
C ALA A 54 12.33 30.21 6.64
N PRO A 55 13.27 30.16 5.67
CA PRO A 55 13.13 30.94 4.44
C PRO A 55 11.99 30.38 3.58
N ALA A 56 11.16 31.31 3.09
CA ALA A 56 9.99 31.06 2.27
C ALA A 56 10.32 30.24 1.01
N ALA A 57 9.54 29.18 0.78
CA ALA A 57 9.61 28.35 -0.41
C ALA A 57 9.29 29.19 -1.67
N ALA A 58 10.26 29.27 -2.58
CA ALA A 58 10.06 29.84 -3.90
C ALA A 58 9.12 28.96 -4.74
N ALA A 59 8.20 29.61 -5.45
CA ALA A 59 7.23 28.99 -6.35
C ALA A 59 7.91 28.08 -7.41
N PRO A 60 7.33 26.93 -7.77
CA PRO A 60 7.94 26.05 -8.76
C PRO A 60 7.82 26.65 -10.16
N ALA A 61 8.97 26.86 -10.80
CA ALA A 61 9.10 27.20 -12.20
C ALA A 61 8.53 26.06 -13.08
N ALA A 62 7.96 26.46 -14.21
CA ALA A 62 7.28 25.63 -15.20
C ALA A 62 7.96 24.27 -15.46
N ALA A 63 7.18 23.19 -15.31
CA ALA A 63 7.58 21.82 -15.58
C ALA A 63 8.02 21.65 -17.04
N ALA A 64 9.32 21.47 -17.25
CA ALA A 64 9.84 20.93 -18.50
C ALA A 64 9.23 19.55 -18.75
N ALA A 65 8.75 19.32 -19.97
CA ALA A 65 8.10 18.07 -20.38
C ALA A 65 8.95 16.86 -20.00
N ALA A 66 8.38 16.00 -19.14
CA ALA A 66 9.03 14.78 -18.67
C ALA A 66 9.34 13.84 -19.85
N PRO A 67 10.51 13.19 -19.87
CA PRO A 67 10.77 12.10 -20.80
C PRO A 67 9.72 10.98 -20.64
N PRO A 68 9.46 10.17 -21.68
CA PRO A 68 8.38 9.19 -21.68
C PRO A 68 8.43 8.34 -20.41
N ALA A 69 7.33 8.34 -19.64
CA ALA A 69 7.24 7.60 -18.39
C ALA A 69 7.49 6.11 -18.67
N HIS A 70 8.58 5.59 -18.13
CA HIS A 70 8.87 4.16 -18.23
C HIS A 70 7.69 3.38 -17.64
N THR A 71 7.10 2.50 -18.44
CA THR A 71 5.97 1.67 -18.02
C THR A 71 6.43 0.34 -17.41
N ALA A 72 7.74 0.10 -17.33
CA ALA A 72 8.36 -1.13 -16.85
C ALA A 72 9.68 -0.84 -16.12
N PRO A 73 10.18 -1.75 -15.26
CA PRO A 73 11.51 -1.66 -14.68
C PRO A 73 12.61 -1.58 -15.74
N PHE A 74 13.62 -0.74 -15.50
CA PHE A 74 14.70 -0.49 -16.45
C PHE A 74 16.05 -0.34 -15.73
N LEU A 75 17.14 -0.47 -16.49
CA LEU A 75 18.51 -0.37 -15.98
C LEU A 75 18.96 1.10 -15.90
N VAL A 76 19.53 1.49 -14.78
CA VAL A 76 20.20 2.78 -14.57
C VAL A 76 21.61 2.58 -14.06
N GLY A 77 22.49 3.56 -14.32
CA GLY A 77 23.82 3.61 -13.73
C GLY A 77 23.78 3.91 -12.23
N PHE A 78 24.79 3.45 -11.48
CA PHE A 78 24.89 3.71 -10.03
C PHE A 78 24.97 5.20 -9.68
N ASP A 79 25.37 6.06 -10.62
CA ASP A 79 25.38 7.52 -10.48
C ASP A 79 23.97 8.12 -10.30
N LYS A 80 22.93 7.38 -10.68
CA LYS A 80 21.52 7.79 -10.55
C LYS A 80 20.86 7.31 -9.25
N ILE A 81 21.55 6.49 -8.47
CA ILE A 81 21.03 5.94 -7.22
C ILE A 81 21.39 6.86 -6.06
N ASP A 82 20.38 7.25 -5.29
CA ASP A 82 20.57 8.02 -4.07
C ASP A 82 20.82 7.07 -2.89
N SER A 83 22.04 7.12 -2.35
CA SER A 83 22.45 6.30 -1.21
C SER A 83 21.70 6.67 0.08
N GLY A 84 21.34 7.94 0.27
CA GLY A 84 20.55 8.42 1.40
C GLY A 84 19.11 7.92 1.33
N ALA A 85 18.47 8.03 0.16
CA ALA A 85 17.13 7.47 -0.06
C ALA A 85 17.11 5.95 0.09
N THR A 86 18.15 5.26 -0.40
CA THR A 86 18.29 3.81 -0.26
C THR A 86 18.48 3.39 1.20
N ALA A 87 19.34 4.10 1.95
CA ALA A 87 19.53 3.83 3.38
C ALA A 87 18.24 4.04 4.17
N TRP A 88 17.51 5.13 3.90
CA TRP A 88 16.22 5.39 4.53
C TRP A 88 15.18 4.31 4.21
N MET A 89 15.16 3.80 2.98
CA MET A 89 14.26 2.68 2.62
C MET A 89 14.60 1.38 3.31
N LEU A 90 15.88 1.05 3.46
CA LEU A 90 16.29 -0.12 4.24
C LEU A 90 15.89 0.02 5.71
N THR A 91 16.11 1.20 6.31
CA THR A 91 15.67 1.48 7.68
C THR A 91 14.16 1.38 7.81
N SER A 92 13.40 1.98 6.88
CA SER A 92 11.94 1.95 6.90
C SER A 92 11.41 0.53 6.73
N THR A 93 12.01 -0.28 5.86
CA THR A 93 11.69 -1.71 5.71
C THR A 93 11.86 -2.45 7.04
N ALA A 94 12.96 -2.21 7.76
CA ALA A 94 13.18 -2.81 9.08
C ALA A 94 12.12 -2.36 10.10
N LEU A 95 11.73 -1.09 10.08
CA LEU A 95 10.68 -0.56 10.97
C LEU A 95 9.30 -1.17 10.69
N VAL A 96 8.91 -1.31 9.42
CA VAL A 96 7.63 -1.95 9.06
C VAL A 96 7.66 -3.44 9.38
N LEU A 97 8.77 -4.13 9.14
CA LEU A 97 8.92 -5.53 9.56
C LEU A 97 8.81 -5.67 11.09
N PHE A 98 9.36 -4.72 11.85
CA PHE A 98 9.26 -4.68 13.31
C PHE A 98 7.82 -4.54 13.80
N MET A 99 6.94 -3.90 13.02
CA MET A 99 5.50 -3.88 13.30
C MET A 99 4.89 -5.29 13.25
N THR A 100 5.37 -6.19 12.39
CA THR A 100 4.85 -7.57 12.35
C THR A 100 5.53 -8.43 13.42
N ILE A 101 6.86 -8.44 13.45
CA ILE A 101 7.69 -9.23 14.37
C ILE A 101 8.61 -8.28 15.14
N PRO A 102 8.41 -8.03 16.44
CA PRO A 102 7.44 -8.66 17.35
C PRO A 102 6.10 -7.89 17.51
N GLY A 103 5.89 -6.73 16.88
CA GLY A 103 4.77 -5.81 17.18
C GLY A 103 3.38 -6.46 17.21
N LEU A 104 2.90 -6.97 16.08
CA LEU A 104 1.60 -7.62 15.95
C LEU A 104 1.53 -8.93 16.74
N ALA A 105 2.64 -9.68 16.77
CA ALA A 105 2.70 -10.93 17.49
C ALA A 105 2.49 -10.72 19.00
N LEU A 106 3.03 -9.64 19.58
CA LEU A 106 2.80 -9.24 20.96
C LEU A 106 1.42 -8.61 21.15
N PHE A 107 0.94 -7.81 20.20
CA PHE A 107 -0.39 -7.19 20.26
C PHE A 107 -1.50 -8.24 20.31
N TYR A 108 -1.51 -9.20 19.36
CA TYR A 108 -2.48 -10.30 19.36
C TYR A 108 -2.17 -11.32 20.46
N GLY A 109 -0.90 -11.56 20.78
CA GLY A 109 -0.47 -12.37 21.92
C GLY A 109 -1.03 -11.87 23.26
N GLY A 110 -1.12 -10.56 23.46
CA GLY A 110 -1.67 -9.96 24.67
C GLY A 110 -3.19 -10.05 24.80
N MET A 111 -3.91 -10.22 23.70
CA MET A 111 -5.38 -10.36 23.68
C MET A 111 -5.86 -11.80 23.81
N VAL A 112 -4.97 -12.78 23.64
CA VAL A 112 -5.30 -14.21 23.75
C VAL A 112 -5.06 -14.76 25.15
N ARG A 113 -5.64 -15.93 25.45
CA ARG A 113 -5.45 -16.57 26.76
C ARG A 113 -4.01 -17.05 26.90
N LYS A 114 -3.45 -16.98 28.12
CA LYS A 114 -2.07 -17.38 28.45
C LYS A 114 -1.62 -18.71 27.82
N LYS A 115 -2.51 -19.71 27.79
CA LYS A 115 -2.24 -21.04 27.21
C LYS A 115 -2.02 -21.05 25.69
N ASN A 116 -2.47 -20.02 24.98
CA ASN A 116 -2.44 -19.92 23.53
C ASN A 116 -1.50 -18.82 23.02
N VAL A 117 -0.91 -18.01 23.92
CA VAL A 117 0.02 -16.92 23.56
C VAL A 117 1.14 -17.43 22.65
N LEU A 118 1.76 -18.55 23.01
CA LEU A 118 2.83 -19.16 22.21
C LEU A 118 2.33 -19.56 20.82
N ALA A 119 1.11 -20.10 20.72
CA ALA A 119 0.53 -20.48 19.44
C ALA A 119 0.29 -19.24 18.55
N THR A 120 -0.24 -18.15 19.12
CA THR A 120 -0.47 -16.89 18.39
C THR A 120 0.84 -16.25 17.91
N LEU A 121 1.88 -16.24 18.74
CA LEU A 121 3.23 -15.78 18.34
C LEU A 121 3.77 -16.58 17.15
N MET A 122 3.64 -17.91 17.19
CA MET A 122 4.08 -18.80 16.11
C MET A 122 3.24 -18.61 14.84
N GLN A 123 1.95 -18.28 14.96
CA GLN A 123 1.10 -17.97 13.80
C GLN A 123 1.58 -16.71 13.07
N SER A 124 1.88 -15.63 13.80
CA SER A 124 2.43 -14.40 13.20
C SER A 124 3.76 -14.65 12.49
N PHE A 125 4.65 -15.44 13.09
CA PHE A 125 5.92 -15.83 12.46
C PHE A 125 5.72 -16.68 11.20
N ALA A 126 4.82 -17.66 11.26
CA ALA A 126 4.50 -18.52 10.12
C ALA A 126 3.88 -17.75 8.95
N ILE A 127 3.02 -16.79 9.23
CA ILE A 127 2.44 -15.90 8.20
C ILE A 127 3.52 -15.06 7.54
N CYS A 128 4.41 -14.45 8.34
CA CYS A 128 5.54 -13.69 7.81
C CYS A 128 6.39 -14.54 6.85
N ALA A 129 6.77 -15.75 7.26
CA ALA A 129 7.55 -16.67 6.44
C ALA A 129 6.81 -17.08 5.15
N LEU A 130 5.54 -17.48 5.27
CA LEU A 130 4.72 -17.90 4.13
C LEU A 130 4.59 -16.77 3.10
N VAL A 131 4.20 -15.57 3.55
CA VAL A 131 3.96 -14.44 2.66
C VAL A 131 5.26 -13.95 2.03
N THR A 132 6.38 -13.97 2.77
CA THR A 132 7.71 -13.67 2.21
C THR A 132 8.02 -14.56 1.00
N VAL A 133 7.79 -15.88 1.12
CA VAL A 133 8.04 -16.82 0.04
C VAL A 133 7.08 -16.58 -1.13
N LEU A 134 5.78 -16.42 -0.87
CA LEU A 134 4.79 -16.16 -1.92
C LEU A 134 5.05 -14.85 -2.66
N TRP A 135 5.51 -13.82 -1.93
CA TRP A 135 5.87 -12.53 -2.50
C TRP A 135 7.02 -12.64 -3.49
N VAL A 136 8.09 -13.32 -3.11
CA VAL A 136 9.27 -13.56 -3.96
C VAL A 136 8.92 -14.42 -5.17
N VAL A 137 8.04 -15.42 -5.00
CA VAL A 137 7.67 -16.34 -6.09
C VAL A 137 6.78 -15.65 -7.12
N ALA A 138 5.71 -14.99 -6.69
CA ALA A 138 4.71 -14.44 -7.61
C ALA A 138 4.10 -13.11 -7.17
N GLY A 139 4.01 -12.83 -5.87
CA GLY A 139 3.29 -11.67 -5.34
C GLY A 139 3.85 -10.33 -5.84
N TYR A 140 5.17 -10.19 -5.89
CA TYR A 140 5.82 -8.99 -6.42
C TYR A 140 5.50 -8.79 -7.91
N SER A 141 5.58 -9.87 -8.69
CA SER A 141 5.28 -9.81 -10.13
C SER A 141 3.84 -9.39 -10.38
N LEU A 142 2.89 -10.02 -9.68
CA LEU A 142 1.46 -9.72 -9.81
C LEU A 142 1.09 -8.29 -9.42
N ALA A 143 1.79 -7.71 -8.45
CA ALA A 143 1.48 -6.38 -7.94
C ALA A 143 2.13 -5.26 -8.77
N PHE A 144 3.41 -5.42 -9.12
CA PHE A 144 4.23 -4.29 -9.61
C PHE A 144 4.74 -4.45 -11.04
N MET A 145 4.48 -5.57 -11.72
CA MET A 145 4.88 -5.69 -13.12
C MET A 145 3.83 -5.16 -14.08
N PRO A 146 4.27 -4.66 -15.26
CA PRO A 146 3.35 -4.16 -16.27
C PRO A 146 2.47 -5.30 -16.76
N GLY A 147 1.17 -5.05 -16.81
CA GLY A 147 0.18 -6.06 -17.18
C GLY A 147 -1.08 -5.40 -17.70
N SER A 148 -2.21 -5.80 -17.14
CA SER A 148 -3.52 -5.19 -17.40
C SER A 148 -3.88 -4.23 -16.28
N GLN A 149 -4.85 -3.33 -16.49
CA GLN A 149 -5.36 -2.42 -15.44
C GLN A 149 -5.84 -3.11 -14.13
N TRP A 150 -6.04 -4.44 -14.17
CA TRP A 150 -6.56 -5.25 -13.08
C TRP A 150 -5.51 -6.14 -12.41
N LEU A 151 -4.41 -6.45 -13.10
CA LEU A 151 -3.42 -7.41 -12.62
C LEU A 151 -2.11 -7.22 -13.36
N GLY A 152 -1.00 -7.26 -12.61
CA GLY A 152 0.34 -7.20 -13.16
C GLY A 152 0.74 -8.46 -13.92
N GLY A 153 1.85 -8.35 -14.66
CA GLY A 153 2.42 -9.43 -15.46
C GLY A 153 3.18 -10.49 -14.64
N MET A 154 3.55 -11.59 -15.30
CA MET A 154 4.39 -12.68 -14.74
C MET A 154 5.89 -12.50 -14.99
N SER A 155 6.31 -11.34 -15.48
CA SER A 155 7.68 -11.10 -15.93
C SER A 155 8.74 -11.10 -14.82
N ARG A 156 8.35 -11.02 -13.54
CA ARG A 156 9.24 -11.17 -12.36
C ARG A 156 8.86 -12.35 -11.49
N PHE A 157 8.34 -13.41 -12.11
CA PHE A 157 8.18 -14.69 -11.42
C PHE A 157 9.55 -15.16 -10.89
N LEU A 158 9.63 -15.54 -9.62
CA LEU A 158 10.88 -15.85 -8.92
C LEU A 158 11.95 -14.76 -9.00
N LEU A 159 11.55 -13.49 -9.15
CA LEU A 159 12.44 -12.34 -9.35
C LEU A 159 13.31 -12.45 -10.62
N ASP A 160 12.88 -13.22 -11.62
CA ASP A 160 13.59 -13.36 -12.89
C ASP A 160 13.87 -12.00 -13.53
N GLY A 161 15.07 -11.77 -14.08
CA GLY A 161 15.42 -10.47 -14.67
C GLY A 161 15.69 -9.32 -13.68
N MET A 162 15.71 -9.56 -12.36
CA MET A 162 16.21 -8.58 -11.38
C MET A 162 17.74 -8.51 -11.42
N LEU A 163 18.26 -7.75 -12.38
CA LEU A 163 19.69 -7.69 -12.67
C LEU A 163 20.43 -6.70 -11.75
N TYR A 164 21.54 -7.16 -11.21
CA TYR A 164 22.56 -6.34 -10.57
C TYR A 164 23.88 -6.55 -11.31
N GLN A 165 24.31 -5.57 -12.10
CA GLN A 165 25.52 -5.66 -12.91
C GLN A 165 26.64 -4.82 -12.26
N ASN A 166 27.50 -5.47 -11.48
CA ASN A 166 28.61 -4.81 -10.81
C ASN A 166 29.64 -4.28 -11.83
N GLU A 167 29.97 -5.08 -12.85
CA GLU A 167 30.95 -4.75 -13.90
C GLU A 167 30.51 -3.55 -14.75
N ALA A 168 29.24 -3.51 -15.13
CA ALA A 168 28.67 -2.40 -15.90
C ALA A 168 28.20 -1.22 -15.03
N LYS A 169 28.32 -1.33 -13.69
CA LYS A 169 27.82 -0.38 -12.68
C LYS A 169 26.34 0.00 -12.91
N LYS A 170 25.50 -0.98 -13.21
CA LYS A 170 24.07 -0.79 -13.49
C LYS A 170 23.21 -1.62 -12.56
N VAL A 171 22.09 -1.05 -12.13
CA VAL A 171 21.07 -1.72 -11.32
C VAL A 171 19.69 -1.47 -11.93
N MET A 172 18.79 -2.44 -11.77
CA MET A 172 17.39 -2.24 -12.11
C MET A 172 16.72 -1.29 -11.11
N VAL A 173 15.85 -0.42 -11.62
CA VAL A 173 14.99 0.45 -10.81
C VAL A 173 13.54 0.30 -11.24
N HIS A 174 12.65 0.46 -10.28
CA HIS A 174 11.21 0.49 -10.56
C HIS A 174 10.84 1.88 -11.11
N HIS A 175 9.92 1.95 -12.06
CA HIS A 175 9.51 3.23 -12.65
C HIS A 175 8.81 4.16 -11.65
N ALA A 176 8.16 3.61 -10.62
CA ALA A 176 7.59 4.38 -9.52
C ALA A 176 8.64 4.94 -8.54
N ALA A 177 9.87 4.43 -8.55
CA ALA A 177 10.95 4.81 -7.64
C ALA A 177 12.31 4.71 -8.33
N THR A 178 12.62 5.68 -9.19
CA THR A 178 13.81 5.64 -10.07
C THR A 178 15.14 5.89 -9.35
N SER A 179 15.10 6.41 -8.12
CA SER A 179 16.28 6.74 -7.31
C SER A 179 16.74 5.60 -6.39
N ILE A 180 15.95 4.53 -6.26
CA ILE A 180 16.18 3.42 -5.33
C ILE A 180 16.23 2.11 -6.12
N PRO A 181 17.15 1.18 -5.80
CA PRO A 181 17.22 -0.13 -6.46
C PRO A 181 15.90 -0.90 -6.38
N GLU A 182 15.55 -1.62 -7.45
CA GLU A 182 14.33 -2.45 -7.53
C GLU A 182 14.27 -3.49 -6.40
N SER A 183 15.42 -4.04 -5.99
CA SER A 183 15.52 -4.99 -4.87
C SER A 183 15.08 -4.39 -3.54
N VAL A 184 15.45 -3.13 -3.26
CA VAL A 184 15.09 -2.42 -2.04
C VAL A 184 13.61 -2.05 -2.06
N TYR A 185 13.10 -1.63 -3.22
CA TYR A 185 11.67 -1.39 -3.41
C TYR A 185 10.83 -2.66 -3.19
N MET A 186 11.26 -3.80 -3.74
CA MET A 186 10.61 -5.10 -3.56
C MET A 186 10.58 -5.50 -2.08
N MET A 187 11.70 -5.34 -1.36
CA MET A 187 11.79 -5.63 0.07
C MET A 187 10.88 -4.72 0.90
N PHE A 188 10.83 -3.43 0.59
CA PHE A 188 9.95 -2.49 1.29
C PHE A 188 8.49 -2.90 1.10
N GLN A 189 8.06 -3.15 -0.14
CA GLN A 189 6.68 -3.56 -0.43
C GLN A 189 6.32 -4.92 0.16
N MET A 190 7.28 -5.84 0.26
CA MET A 190 7.08 -7.13 0.92
C MET A 190 6.62 -6.98 2.37
N THR A 191 7.07 -5.95 3.08
CA THR A 191 6.67 -5.74 4.49
C THR A 191 5.19 -5.36 4.62
N PHE A 192 4.64 -4.60 3.67
CA PHE A 192 3.20 -4.35 3.58
C PHE A 192 2.43 -5.62 3.21
N ALA A 193 2.96 -6.41 2.27
CA ALA A 193 2.37 -7.68 1.90
C ALA A 193 2.27 -8.64 3.09
N ILE A 194 3.25 -8.60 4.00
CA ILE A 194 3.28 -9.41 5.22
C ILE A 194 2.28 -8.89 6.27
N ILE A 195 2.26 -7.58 6.55
CA ILE A 195 1.50 -7.04 7.68
C ILE A 195 -0.02 -7.12 7.45
N THR A 196 -0.49 -6.89 6.23
CA THR A 196 -1.94 -6.87 5.92
C THR A 196 -2.64 -8.19 6.23
N PRO A 197 -2.22 -9.36 5.71
CA PRO A 197 -2.83 -10.64 6.10
C PRO A 197 -2.56 -11.03 7.56
N ALA A 198 -1.46 -10.57 8.15
CA ALA A 198 -1.16 -10.82 9.56
C ALA A 198 -2.19 -10.12 10.49
N LEU A 199 -2.70 -8.94 10.11
CA LEU A 199 -3.79 -8.27 10.82
C LEU A 199 -5.09 -9.08 10.76
N ILE A 200 -5.40 -9.67 9.60
CA ILE A 200 -6.59 -10.51 9.43
C ILE A 200 -6.48 -11.76 10.33
N ALA A 201 -5.30 -12.36 10.42
CA ALA A 201 -5.08 -13.54 11.24
C ALA A 201 -5.33 -13.30 12.73
N GLY A 202 -5.11 -12.07 13.21
CA GLY A 202 -5.47 -11.68 14.56
C GLY A 202 -6.97 -11.75 14.86
N ALA A 203 -7.85 -11.54 13.87
CA ALA A 203 -9.30 -11.54 14.05
C ALA A 203 -9.89 -12.93 14.34
N PHE A 204 -9.24 -13.98 13.85
CA PHE A 204 -9.64 -15.38 14.10
C PHE A 204 -8.63 -16.16 14.94
N ALA A 205 -7.76 -15.45 15.65
CA ALA A 205 -6.78 -16.03 16.56
C ALA A 205 -7.49 -16.99 17.54
N GLU A 206 -6.84 -18.15 17.80
CA GLU A 206 -7.36 -19.26 18.60
C GLU A 206 -8.59 -20.03 18.04
N ARG A 207 -9.19 -19.64 16.91
CA ARG A 207 -10.44 -20.25 16.39
C ARG A 207 -10.29 -21.03 15.08
N MET A 208 -9.14 -20.93 14.42
CA MET A 208 -8.84 -21.64 13.17
C MET A 208 -7.72 -22.67 13.31
N LYS A 209 -7.82 -23.76 12.55
CA LYS A 209 -6.72 -24.73 12.40
C LYS A 209 -5.54 -24.07 11.68
N PHE A 210 -4.32 -24.37 12.12
CA PHE A 210 -3.10 -23.81 11.54
C PHE A 210 -3.00 -24.02 10.02
N SER A 211 -3.29 -25.23 9.54
CA SER A 211 -3.27 -25.54 8.10
C SER A 211 -4.31 -24.74 7.30
N ALA A 212 -5.54 -24.58 7.84
CA ALA A 212 -6.58 -23.78 7.21
C ALA A 212 -6.17 -22.30 7.13
N MET A 213 -5.53 -21.78 8.18
CA MET A 213 -4.98 -20.42 8.19
C MET A 213 -3.90 -20.24 7.12
N MET A 214 -2.93 -21.16 7.01
CA MET A 214 -1.86 -21.06 6.01
C MET A 214 -2.41 -21.03 4.58
N ILE A 215 -3.37 -21.89 4.26
CA ILE A 215 -4.00 -21.90 2.93
C ILE A 215 -4.78 -20.61 2.69
N PHE A 216 -5.58 -20.17 3.66
CA PHE A 216 -6.37 -18.95 3.55
C PHE A 216 -5.48 -17.72 3.33
N ILE A 217 -4.45 -17.55 4.15
CA ILE A 217 -3.52 -16.42 4.05
C ILE A 217 -2.74 -16.45 2.73
N GLY A 218 -2.30 -17.62 2.29
CA GLY A 218 -1.58 -17.75 1.03
C GLY A 218 -2.45 -17.38 -0.18
N LEU A 219 -3.70 -17.87 -0.22
CA LEU A 219 -4.65 -17.51 -1.27
C LEU A 219 -5.03 -16.03 -1.21
N TRP A 220 -5.28 -15.51 -0.02
CA TRP A 220 -5.65 -14.10 0.17
C TRP A 220 -4.51 -13.16 -0.26
N SER A 221 -3.25 -13.49 0.06
CA SER A 221 -2.09 -12.72 -0.34
C SER A 221 -1.95 -12.61 -1.87
N LEU A 222 -2.17 -13.70 -2.61
CA LEU A 222 -2.03 -13.69 -4.06
C LEU A 222 -3.28 -13.20 -4.81
N LEU A 223 -4.47 -13.51 -4.33
CA LEU A 223 -5.73 -13.25 -5.05
C LEU A 223 -6.45 -11.98 -4.62
N VAL A 224 -6.10 -11.41 -3.45
CA VAL A 224 -6.73 -10.19 -2.93
C VAL A 224 -5.69 -9.10 -2.79
N TYR A 225 -4.62 -9.34 -2.02
CA TYR A 225 -3.61 -8.32 -1.78
C TYR A 225 -2.87 -7.92 -3.06
N SER A 226 -2.29 -8.85 -3.81
CA SER A 226 -1.54 -8.51 -5.04
C SER A 226 -2.38 -7.74 -6.08
N PRO A 227 -3.64 -8.10 -6.39
CA PRO A 227 -4.48 -7.30 -7.28
C PRO A 227 -4.80 -5.90 -6.74
N ILE A 228 -5.14 -5.77 -5.44
CA ILE A 228 -5.45 -4.45 -4.86
C ILE A 228 -4.21 -3.55 -4.86
N ALA A 229 -3.05 -4.10 -4.50
CA ALA A 229 -1.77 -3.40 -4.58
C ALA A 229 -1.48 -2.91 -6.01
N HIS A 230 -1.77 -3.75 -7.01
CA HIS A 230 -1.64 -3.38 -8.41
C HIS A 230 -2.57 -2.22 -8.79
N TRP A 231 -3.84 -2.27 -8.37
CA TRP A 231 -4.79 -1.23 -8.75
C TRP A 231 -4.40 0.15 -8.21
N VAL A 232 -3.85 0.21 -7.00
CA VAL A 232 -3.63 1.44 -6.24
C VAL A 232 -2.22 1.99 -6.42
N TRP A 233 -1.20 1.14 -6.41
CA TRP A 233 0.21 1.57 -6.39
C TRP A 233 0.93 1.43 -7.71
N GLU A 234 0.43 0.62 -8.64
CA GLU A 234 1.00 0.56 -9.98
C GLU A 234 0.39 1.66 -10.85
N PRO A 235 1.19 2.52 -11.52
CA PRO A 235 0.72 3.58 -12.40
C PRO A 235 -0.27 3.14 -13.51
N GLY A 236 -0.15 1.92 -14.02
CA GLY A 236 -1.10 1.29 -14.95
C GLY A 236 -2.34 0.67 -14.30
N GLY A 237 -2.42 0.65 -12.97
CA GLY A 237 -3.59 0.23 -12.20
C GLY A 237 -4.79 1.16 -12.40
N TRP A 238 -5.99 0.59 -12.45
CA TRP A 238 -7.20 1.37 -12.75
C TRP A 238 -7.56 2.42 -11.67
N LEU A 239 -7.24 2.16 -10.40
CA LEU A 239 -7.50 3.08 -9.28
C LEU A 239 -6.48 4.22 -9.27
N ALA A 240 -5.21 3.91 -9.53
CA ALA A 240 -4.16 4.91 -9.75
C ALA A 240 -4.51 5.84 -10.93
N GLY A 241 -4.99 5.27 -12.05
CA GLY A 241 -5.43 6.04 -13.22
C GLY A 241 -6.66 6.93 -12.97
N LYS A 242 -7.46 6.64 -11.95
CA LYS A 242 -8.60 7.48 -11.51
C LYS A 242 -8.20 8.58 -10.50
N GLY A 243 -6.93 8.67 -10.13
CA GLY A 243 -6.43 9.70 -9.22
C GLY A 243 -6.72 9.43 -7.75
N VAL A 244 -6.89 8.16 -7.35
CA VAL A 244 -6.99 7.81 -5.92
C VAL A 244 -5.64 8.06 -5.25
N LEU A 245 -5.65 8.83 -4.17
CA LEU A 245 -4.47 9.18 -3.40
C LEU A 245 -4.37 8.25 -2.19
N ASP A 246 -3.58 7.19 -2.30
CA ASP A 246 -3.22 6.31 -1.19
C ASP A 246 -1.70 6.28 -1.00
N PHE A 247 -1.22 7.05 -0.03
CA PHE A 247 0.21 7.24 0.23
C PHE A 247 0.89 6.02 0.85
N ALA A 248 0.17 5.25 1.68
CA ALA A 248 0.78 4.25 2.56
C ALA A 248 -0.03 2.95 2.71
N GLY A 249 -1.03 2.73 1.86
CA GLY A 249 -1.84 1.50 1.87
C GLY A 249 -3.00 1.56 2.84
N GLY A 250 -3.72 2.68 2.89
CA GLY A 250 -4.98 2.75 3.62
C GLY A 250 -6.07 1.87 2.99
N THR A 251 -5.99 1.65 1.67
CA THR A 251 -6.92 0.81 0.90
C THR A 251 -6.40 -0.61 0.63
N VAL A 252 -5.08 -0.81 0.70
CA VAL A 252 -4.37 -2.04 0.33
C VAL A 252 -4.20 -2.97 1.53
#